data_AF-T0YAQ3-F1
#
_entry.id   AF-T0YAQ3-F1
#
_cell.length_a   1.000
_cell.length_b   1.000
_cell.length_c   1.000
_cell.angle_alpha   90.00
_cell.angle_beta   90.00
_cell.angle_gamma   90.00
#
_symmetry.space_group_name_H-M   'P 1'
#
loop_
_entity.id
_entity.type
_entity.pdbx_description
1 polymer ?
#
loop_
_entity_poly.entity_id
_entity_poly.type
_entity_poly.pdbx_seq_one_letter_code
_entity_poly.pdbx_strand_id
1 'polypeptide(L)'
;MTLIGKKDAWALASIGAGVLSTNPLFAGDPHALAALALPAAGASWFAWKRARDWLDLTDTKSREGFVLPSDAPTEEHMLESAGLRFGYTRDDNRPVDIDDNLLMRHTAVVGQSGVGKTTLGEFLLWQQAARGGGFIFIDAKLDSKTRNRMGYMMDVLGRSDDFYVLNVDDPENSNTYAPILSGDADEFSDRLLNLLPLAENNPGADYYRQSSGLALTVIGGALKAANLRYHMSDIGILLQSARALSELERITPSGTPERRNLQVFLDQFRKRTPKEGVQI
;
A
#
# COMPACT_ATOMS: atom_id res chain seq x y z
N MET A 1 40.20 -4.07 16.39
CA MET A 1 40.52 -5.21 15.50
C MET A 1 40.75 -6.44 16.37
N THR A 2 39.84 -7.41 16.30
CA THR A 2 39.95 -8.63 17.11
C THR A 2 40.80 -9.64 16.34
N LEU A 3 41.91 -10.11 16.94
CA LEU A 3 42.79 -11.12 16.37
C LEU A 3 42.25 -12.49 16.75
N ILE A 4 41.60 -13.18 15.83
CA ILE A 4 40.92 -14.46 16.10
C ILE A 4 41.15 -15.40 14.92
N GLY A 5 41.65 -16.60 15.24
CA GLY A 5 41.73 -17.72 14.29
C GLY A 5 43.10 -17.94 13.67
N LYS A 6 43.20 -19.03 12.91
CA LYS A 6 44.47 -19.57 12.38
C LYS A 6 45.19 -18.61 11.43
N LYS A 7 44.45 -17.87 10.60
CA LYS A 7 45.04 -16.93 9.62
C LYS A 7 45.71 -15.74 10.29
N ASP A 8 45.09 -15.18 11.32
CA ASP A 8 45.66 -14.09 12.12
C ASP A 8 46.92 -14.55 12.87
N ALA A 9 46.93 -15.79 13.38
CA ALA A 9 48.10 -16.37 14.04
C ALA A 9 49.28 -16.54 13.06
N TRP A 10 49.04 -17.03 11.83
CA TRP A 10 50.08 -17.12 10.80
C TRP A 10 50.61 -15.76 10.37
N ALA A 11 49.74 -14.76 10.23
CA ALA A 11 50.16 -13.39 9.89
C ALA A 11 51.00 -12.73 11.00
N LEU A 12 50.66 -12.97 12.28
CA LEU A 12 51.51 -12.54 13.40
C LEU A 12 52.85 -13.28 13.42
N ALA A 13 52.82 -14.60 13.22
CA ALA A 13 54.03 -15.41 13.19
C ALA A 13 54.96 -15.01 12.03
N SER A 14 54.41 -14.63 10.87
CA SER A 14 55.18 -14.17 9.72
C SER A 14 55.83 -12.80 9.97
N ILE A 15 55.13 -11.90 10.68
CA ILE A 15 55.71 -10.64 11.17
C ILE A 15 56.82 -10.91 12.19
N GLY A 16 56.58 -11.78 13.17
CA GLY A 16 57.58 -12.15 14.18
C GLY A 16 58.82 -12.81 13.58
N ALA A 17 58.65 -13.70 12.60
CA ALA A 17 59.76 -14.31 11.87
C ALA A 17 60.59 -13.27 11.11
N GLY A 18 59.94 -12.28 10.49
CA GLY A 18 60.61 -11.15 9.86
C GLY A 18 61.40 -10.29 10.85
N VAL A 19 60.88 -10.05 12.06
CA VAL A 19 61.63 -9.35 13.11
C VAL A 19 62.87 -10.16 13.52
N LEU A 20 62.73 -11.48 13.69
CA LEU A 20 63.87 -12.35 14.03
C LEU A 20 64.94 -12.38 12.93
N SER A 21 64.55 -12.29 11.65
CA SER A 21 65.51 -12.25 10.53
C SER A 21 66.28 -10.93 10.43
N THR A 22 65.89 -9.88 11.16
CA THR A 22 66.67 -8.63 11.29
C THR A 22 67.76 -8.68 12.37
N ASN A 23 67.89 -9.81 13.08
CA ASN A 23 68.92 -9.99 14.09
C ASN A 23 70.32 -9.86 13.46
N PRO A 24 71.26 -9.12 14.09
CA PRO A 24 72.64 -8.97 13.61
C PRO A 24 73.37 -10.29 13.26
N LEU A 25 72.97 -11.41 13.86
CA LEU A 25 73.52 -12.74 13.57
C LEU A 25 73.26 -13.22 12.12
N PHE A 26 72.26 -12.65 11.44
CA PHE A 26 71.90 -12.98 10.06
C PHE A 26 72.30 -11.88 9.06
N ALA A 27 73.12 -10.92 9.48
CA ALA A 27 73.57 -9.82 8.64
C ALA A 27 74.42 -10.34 7.46
N GLY A 28 73.99 -10.04 6.24
CA GLY A 28 74.68 -10.44 5.01
C GLY A 28 74.26 -11.80 4.44
N ASP A 29 73.34 -12.52 5.09
CA ASP A 29 72.78 -13.76 4.55
C ASP A 29 71.69 -13.46 3.49
N PRO A 30 71.85 -13.89 2.22
CA PRO A 30 70.84 -13.73 1.18
C PRO A 30 69.48 -14.35 1.53
N HIS A 31 69.46 -15.40 2.35
CA HIS A 31 68.23 -16.07 2.78
C HIS A 31 67.45 -15.26 3.82
N ALA A 32 68.15 -14.49 4.67
CA ALA A 32 67.52 -13.58 5.63
C ALA A 32 66.80 -12.42 4.93
N LEU A 33 67.30 -11.99 3.77
CA LEU A 33 66.64 -10.98 2.93
C LEU A 33 65.33 -11.52 2.34
N ALA A 34 65.29 -12.78 1.91
CA ALA A 34 64.07 -13.43 1.44
C ALA A 34 63.02 -13.60 2.56
N ALA A 35 63.47 -13.80 3.81
CA ALA A 35 62.57 -13.89 4.96
C ALA A 35 61.81 -12.58 5.26
N LEU A 36 62.27 -11.43 4.77
CA LEU A 36 61.57 -10.14 4.87
C LEU A 36 60.30 -10.05 4.01
N ALA A 37 60.05 -11.00 3.11
CA ALA A 37 58.77 -11.09 2.39
C ALA A 37 57.61 -11.55 3.29
N LEU A 38 57.91 -12.35 4.32
CA LEU A 38 56.93 -12.89 5.28
C LEU A 38 56.23 -11.82 6.14
N PRO A 39 56.94 -10.83 6.73
CA PRO A 39 56.30 -9.73 7.45
C PRO A 39 55.46 -8.86 6.51
N ALA A 40 55.87 -8.66 5.26
CA ALA A 40 55.08 -7.92 4.27
C ALA A 40 53.74 -8.61 3.97
N ALA A 41 53.74 -9.94 3.81
CA ALA A 41 52.52 -10.73 3.65
C ALA A 41 51.60 -10.66 4.89
N GLY A 42 52.18 -10.77 6.09
CA GLY A 42 51.43 -10.67 7.35
C GLY A 42 50.83 -9.27 7.57
N ALA A 43 51.59 -8.21 7.29
CA ALA A 43 51.12 -6.84 7.33
C ALA A 43 50.02 -6.58 6.28
N SER A 44 50.18 -7.13 5.07
CA SER A 44 49.18 -7.04 4.01
C SER A 44 47.87 -7.74 4.39
N TRP A 45 47.92 -8.88 5.07
CA TRP A 45 46.72 -9.55 5.60
C TRP A 45 45.96 -8.65 6.57
N PHE A 46 46.65 -7.97 7.49
CA PHE A 46 46.00 -7.08 8.45
C PHE A 46 45.50 -5.79 7.82
N ALA A 47 46.24 -5.21 6.88
CA ALA A 47 45.78 -4.09 6.07
C ALA A 47 44.52 -4.45 5.29
N TRP A 48 44.49 -5.63 4.65
CA TRP A 48 43.33 -6.14 3.94
C TRP A 48 42.13 -6.40 4.87
N LYS A 49 42.34 -7.03 6.02
CA LYS A 49 41.27 -7.26 7.02
C LYS A 49 40.67 -5.94 7.50
N ARG A 50 41.53 -4.96 7.82
CA ARG A 50 41.12 -3.61 8.24
C ARG A 50 40.37 -2.87 7.14
N ALA A 51 40.85 -2.96 5.90
CA ALA A 51 40.21 -2.36 4.73
C ALA A 51 38.85 -3.01 4.45
N ARG A 52 38.76 -4.34 4.55
CA ARG A 52 37.51 -5.08 4.43
C ARG A 52 36.51 -4.66 5.50
N ASP A 53 36.89 -4.63 6.78
CA ASP A 53 36.00 -4.17 7.86
C ASP A 53 35.52 -2.72 7.67
N TRP A 54 36.30 -1.89 6.96
CA TRP A 54 35.94 -0.50 6.65
C TRP A 54 35.07 -0.38 5.39
N LEU A 55 35.27 -1.24 4.41
CA LEU A 55 34.52 -1.30 3.15
C LEU A 55 33.25 -2.15 3.25
N ASP A 56 33.16 -3.02 4.26
CA ASP A 56 32.00 -3.87 4.50
C ASP A 56 30.85 -3.03 5.03
N LEU A 57 29.87 -2.80 4.16
CA LEU A 57 28.64 -2.08 4.45
C LEU A 57 27.60 -2.97 5.14
N THR A 58 27.90 -4.26 5.33
CA THR A 58 26.94 -5.25 5.84
C THR A 58 27.07 -5.44 7.35
N ASP A 59 26.01 -5.09 8.09
CA ASP A 59 25.89 -5.46 9.50
C ASP A 59 25.23 -6.82 9.60
N THR A 60 26.03 -7.89 9.65
CA THR A 60 25.56 -9.27 9.79
C THR A 60 25.19 -9.65 11.22
N LYS A 61 25.33 -8.74 12.20
CA LYS A 61 24.97 -9.01 13.58
C LYS A 61 23.46 -8.89 13.77
N SER A 62 22.79 -10.03 13.95
CA SER A 62 21.37 -10.04 14.35
C SER A 62 21.19 -9.31 15.67
N ARG A 63 20.47 -8.18 15.64
CA ARG A 63 20.17 -7.36 16.82
C ARG A 63 18.94 -7.85 17.58
N GLU A 64 18.04 -8.55 16.89
CA GLU A 64 16.72 -8.91 17.43
C GLU A 64 16.61 -10.38 17.85
N GLY A 65 17.68 -11.17 17.73
CA GLY A 65 17.71 -12.56 18.19
C GLY A 65 16.88 -13.54 17.35
N PHE A 66 16.21 -13.07 16.30
CA PHE A 66 15.60 -13.88 15.26
C PHE A 66 16.04 -13.37 13.89
N VAL A 67 16.03 -14.27 12.91
CA VAL A 67 16.29 -13.97 11.50
C VAL A 67 15.05 -14.41 10.74
N LEU A 68 14.33 -13.48 10.14
CA LEU A 68 13.31 -13.82 9.16
C LEU A 68 14.05 -14.27 7.90
N PRO A 69 13.92 -15.54 7.48
CA PRO A 69 14.54 -15.98 6.25
C PRO A 69 13.96 -15.15 5.10
N SER A 70 14.84 -14.49 4.35
CA SER A 70 14.47 -13.85 3.10
C SER A 70 14.57 -14.88 2.00
N ASP A 71 13.61 -14.86 1.08
CA ASP A 71 13.74 -15.63 -0.15
C ASP A 71 14.93 -15.10 -0.98
N ALA A 72 15.44 -15.94 -1.87
CA ALA A 72 16.45 -15.49 -2.81
C ALA A 72 15.89 -14.33 -3.66
N PRO A 73 16.72 -13.31 -3.99
CA PRO A 73 16.31 -12.29 -4.95
C PRO A 73 15.86 -12.96 -6.25
N THR A 74 14.74 -12.49 -6.81
CA THR A 74 14.30 -12.91 -8.15
C THR A 74 15.21 -12.34 -9.22
N GLU A 75 15.00 -12.78 -10.46
CA GLU A 75 15.76 -12.29 -11.61
C GLU A 75 15.46 -10.80 -11.87
N GLU A 76 16.31 -10.13 -12.66
CA GLU A 76 16.13 -8.72 -12.96
C GLU A 76 14.95 -8.54 -13.95
N HIS A 77 13.81 -8.05 -13.44
CA HIS A 77 12.57 -7.91 -14.21
C HIS A 77 12.28 -6.49 -14.69
N MET A 78 13.10 -5.52 -14.29
CA MET A 78 12.89 -4.10 -14.60
C MET A 78 12.82 -3.81 -16.11
N LEU A 79 13.51 -4.61 -16.93
CA LEU A 79 13.50 -4.48 -18.40
C LEU A 79 12.36 -5.23 -19.09
N GLU A 80 11.71 -6.16 -18.39
CA GLU A 80 10.80 -7.15 -19.00
C GLU A 80 9.32 -6.87 -18.72
N SER A 81 9.01 -5.76 -18.02
CA SER A 81 7.66 -5.43 -17.55
C SER A 81 6.99 -6.51 -16.68
N ALA A 82 7.74 -7.52 -16.23
CA ALA A 82 7.26 -8.71 -15.53
C ALA A 82 7.29 -8.61 -13.99
N GLY A 83 7.54 -7.43 -13.45
CA GLY A 83 7.60 -7.15 -12.02
C GLY A 83 7.90 -5.70 -11.70
N LEU A 84 8.07 -5.40 -10.41
CA LEU A 84 8.43 -4.07 -9.90
C LEU A 84 9.70 -4.12 -9.06
N ARG A 85 10.58 -3.13 -9.22
CA ARG A 85 11.78 -2.97 -8.40
C ARG A 85 11.45 -2.26 -7.10
N PHE A 86 11.85 -2.85 -5.97
CA PHE A 86 11.73 -2.24 -4.65
C PHE A 86 13.00 -1.49 -4.24
N GLY A 87 14.14 -1.86 -4.82
CA GLY A 87 15.41 -1.18 -4.57
C GLY A 87 16.59 -2.06 -4.87
N TYR A 88 17.65 -1.87 -4.08
CA TYR A 88 18.89 -2.64 -4.18
C TYR A 88 19.30 -3.17 -2.80
N THR A 89 19.91 -4.35 -2.78
CA THR A 89 20.49 -4.90 -1.56
C THR A 89 21.65 -4.04 -1.06
N ARG A 90 21.86 -3.99 0.26
CA ARG A 90 22.90 -3.14 0.87
C ARG A 90 24.31 -3.72 0.77
N ASP A 91 24.41 -5.02 0.55
CA ASP A 91 25.65 -5.80 0.53
C ASP A 91 26.33 -5.73 -0.84
N ASP A 92 25.66 -6.28 -1.84
CA ASP A 92 26.20 -6.51 -3.18
C ASP A 92 25.57 -5.57 -4.22
N ASN A 93 24.73 -4.64 -3.79
CA ASN A 93 23.99 -3.71 -4.66
C ASN A 93 23.20 -4.44 -5.77
N ARG A 94 22.61 -5.59 -5.43
CA ARG A 94 21.80 -6.38 -6.37
C ARG A 94 20.39 -5.82 -6.42
N PRO A 95 19.73 -5.84 -7.59
CA PRO A 95 18.33 -5.42 -7.66
C PRO A 95 17.45 -6.32 -6.79
N VAL A 96 16.47 -5.70 -6.13
CA VAL A 96 15.41 -6.39 -5.41
C VAL A 96 14.13 -6.14 -6.18
N ASP A 97 13.82 -7.07 -7.07
CA ASP A 97 12.62 -7.04 -7.90
C ASP A 97 11.58 -8.01 -7.31
N ILE A 98 10.29 -7.75 -7.57
CA ILE A 98 9.19 -8.63 -7.18
C ILE A 98 8.32 -8.87 -8.40
N ASP A 99 8.17 -10.14 -8.74
CA ASP A 99 7.37 -10.62 -9.85
C ASP A 99 5.88 -10.28 -9.68
N ASP A 100 5.17 -10.09 -10.80
CA ASP A 100 3.75 -9.76 -10.77
C ASP A 100 2.90 -10.82 -10.05
N ASN A 101 3.24 -12.10 -10.18
CA ASN A 101 2.52 -13.20 -9.51
C ASN A 101 2.59 -13.10 -7.97
N LEU A 102 3.65 -12.50 -7.43
CA LEU A 102 3.84 -12.24 -6.00
C LEU A 102 3.17 -10.94 -5.59
N LEU A 103 3.21 -9.91 -6.43
CA LEU A 103 2.51 -8.64 -6.19
C LEU A 103 0.99 -8.82 -6.03
N MET A 104 0.42 -9.81 -6.71
CA MET A 104 -1.00 -10.19 -6.54
C MET A 104 -1.34 -10.73 -5.14
N ARG A 105 -0.34 -11.06 -4.30
CA ARG A 105 -0.52 -11.56 -2.93
C ARG A 105 -0.56 -10.46 -1.86
N HIS A 106 -0.58 -9.20 -2.30
CA HIS A 106 -0.47 -8.00 -1.47
C HIS A 106 0.91 -7.83 -0.81
N THR A 107 1.27 -6.58 -0.53
CA THR A 107 2.56 -6.23 0.08
C THR A 107 2.34 -5.32 1.28
N ALA A 108 2.97 -5.63 2.40
CA ALA A 108 2.95 -4.81 3.60
C ALA A 108 4.31 -4.12 3.79
N VAL A 109 4.32 -2.78 3.77
CA VAL A 109 5.51 -1.97 4.05
C VAL A 109 5.36 -1.32 5.43
N VAL A 110 6.15 -1.78 6.39
CA VAL A 110 6.09 -1.32 7.79
C VAL A 110 7.29 -0.43 8.11
N GLY A 111 7.04 0.70 8.77
CA GLY A 111 8.10 1.60 9.21
C GLY A 111 7.55 2.86 9.87
N GLN A 112 8.39 3.53 10.67
CA GLN A 112 8.03 4.78 11.36
C GLN A 112 7.81 5.95 10.37
N SER A 113 7.27 7.07 10.86
CA SER A 113 7.17 8.29 10.04
C SER A 113 8.57 8.80 9.66
N GLY A 114 8.73 9.29 8.43
CA GLY A 114 10.00 9.85 7.95
C GLY A 114 11.02 8.84 7.41
N VAL A 115 10.76 7.53 7.48
CA VAL A 115 11.70 6.50 6.98
C VAL A 115 11.63 6.28 5.45
N GLY A 116 10.79 7.01 4.74
CA GLY A 116 10.70 6.94 3.27
C GLY A 116 9.59 6.05 2.70
N LYS A 117 8.59 5.62 3.49
CA LYS A 117 7.46 4.79 2.99
C LYS A 117 6.75 5.43 1.79
N THR A 118 6.45 6.71 1.86
CA THR A 118 5.77 7.45 0.78
C THR A 118 6.64 7.53 -0.46
N THR A 119 7.95 7.76 -0.31
CA THR A 119 8.91 7.76 -1.42
C THR A 119 8.98 6.39 -2.10
N LEU A 120 9.00 5.30 -1.33
CA LEU A 120 8.95 3.95 -1.89
C LEU A 120 7.63 3.71 -2.63
N GLY A 121 6.50 4.12 -2.05
CA GLY A 121 5.19 4.03 -2.69
C GLY A 121 5.16 4.77 -4.03
N GLU A 122 5.56 6.04 -4.05
CA GLU A 122 5.67 6.84 -5.28
C GLU A 122 6.56 6.18 -6.33
N PHE A 123 7.69 5.60 -5.93
CA PHE A 123 8.60 4.87 -6.83
C PHE A 123 7.95 3.61 -7.43
N LEU A 124 7.18 2.85 -6.66
CA LEU A 124 6.45 1.69 -7.16
C LEU A 124 5.31 2.09 -8.10
N LEU A 125 4.57 3.15 -7.74
CA LEU A 125 3.49 3.68 -8.57
C LEU A 125 4.01 4.25 -9.89
N TRP A 126 5.17 4.91 -9.87
CA TRP A 126 5.86 5.36 -11.07
C TRP A 126 6.11 4.22 -12.04
N GLN A 127 6.72 3.14 -11.55
CA GLN A 127 7.02 1.97 -12.37
C GLN A 127 5.74 1.35 -12.93
N GLN A 128 4.71 1.22 -12.10
CA GLN A 128 3.40 0.73 -12.51
C GLN A 128 2.78 1.58 -13.62
N ALA A 129 2.82 2.91 -13.49
CA ALA A 129 2.27 3.83 -14.49
C ALA A 129 3.09 3.83 -15.78
N ALA A 130 4.43 3.81 -15.67
CA ALA A 130 5.36 3.83 -16.79
C ALA A 130 5.25 2.57 -17.66
N ARG A 131 4.96 1.40 -17.07
CA ARG A 131 4.66 0.17 -17.81
C ARG A 131 3.22 0.07 -18.34
N GLY A 132 2.44 1.16 -18.28
CA GLY A 132 1.07 1.21 -18.77
C GLY A 132 -0.01 0.75 -17.78
N GLY A 133 0.38 0.39 -16.55
CA GLY A 133 -0.56 0.06 -15.48
C GLY A 133 -1.29 1.28 -14.92
N GLY A 134 -2.31 1.02 -14.10
CA GLY A 134 -3.02 2.03 -13.31
C GLY A 134 -2.78 1.85 -11.81
N PHE A 135 -3.15 2.85 -11.02
CA PHE A 135 -3.09 2.79 -9.56
C PHE A 135 -4.23 3.56 -8.89
N ILE A 136 -4.55 3.17 -7.66
CA ILE A 136 -5.35 3.95 -6.72
C ILE A 136 -4.46 4.24 -5.52
N PHE A 137 -4.33 5.52 -5.17
CA PHE A 137 -3.53 5.95 -4.03
C PHE A 137 -4.43 6.59 -2.99
N ILE A 138 -4.46 6.00 -1.80
CA ILE A 138 -5.23 6.48 -0.66
C ILE A 138 -4.23 6.90 0.42
N ASP A 139 -4.12 8.20 0.66
CA ASP A 139 -3.30 8.74 1.74
C ASP A 139 -4.20 9.40 2.78
N ALA A 140 -4.06 8.98 4.04
CA ALA A 140 -4.73 9.63 5.16
C ALA A 140 -4.11 11.00 5.46
N LYS A 141 -2.89 11.26 4.98
CA LYS A 141 -2.20 12.53 5.09
C LYS A 141 -2.48 13.34 3.83
N LEU A 142 -3.37 14.33 3.93
CA LEU A 142 -3.73 15.21 2.83
C LEU A 142 -2.57 16.16 2.47
N ASP A 143 -1.53 15.63 1.82
CA ASP A 143 -0.37 16.38 1.37
C ASP A 143 -0.50 16.72 -0.12
N SER A 144 -0.80 18.00 -0.39
CA SER A 144 -0.88 18.54 -1.76
C SER A 144 0.43 18.35 -2.53
N LYS A 145 1.58 18.24 -1.87
CA LYS A 145 2.87 17.97 -2.53
C LYS A 145 2.92 16.57 -3.12
N THR A 146 2.37 15.56 -2.42
CA THR A 146 2.31 14.18 -2.93
C THR A 146 1.37 14.12 -4.14
N ARG A 147 0.19 14.74 -4.03
CA ARG A 147 -0.76 14.87 -5.16
C ARG A 147 -0.09 15.50 -6.38
N ASN A 148 0.54 16.66 -6.21
CA ASN A 148 1.16 17.38 -7.32
C ASN A 148 2.32 16.60 -7.95
N ARG A 149 3.09 15.85 -7.14
CA ARG A 149 4.13 14.94 -7.66
C ARG A 149 3.52 13.83 -8.51
N MET A 150 2.44 13.20 -8.06
CA MET A 150 1.74 12.18 -8.84
C MET A 150 1.13 12.74 -10.13
N GLY A 151 0.52 13.93 -10.07
CA GLY A 151 0.02 14.61 -11.27
C GLY A 151 1.13 14.90 -12.28
N TYR A 152 2.27 15.40 -11.81
CA TYR A 152 3.45 15.62 -12.65
C TYR A 152 4.00 14.31 -13.23
N MET A 153 4.01 13.22 -12.45
CA MET A 153 4.40 11.90 -12.95
C MET A 153 3.52 11.46 -14.13
N MET A 154 2.19 11.60 -13.99
CA MET A 154 1.26 11.24 -15.06
C MET A 154 1.40 12.15 -16.28
N ASP A 155 1.66 13.45 -16.08
CA ASP A 155 1.93 14.42 -17.14
C ASP A 155 3.18 14.05 -17.97
N VAL A 156 4.29 13.69 -17.30
CA VAL A 156 5.52 13.23 -17.96
C VAL A 156 5.29 11.98 -18.83
N LEU A 157 4.37 11.12 -18.41
CA LEU A 157 4.00 9.90 -19.17
C LEU A 157 2.99 10.19 -20.30
N GLY A 158 2.54 11.43 -20.48
CA GLY A 158 1.50 11.79 -21.46
C GLY A 158 0.11 11.26 -21.08
N ARG A 159 -0.12 11.02 -19.78
CA ARG A 159 -1.35 10.42 -19.22
C ARG A 159 -2.00 11.33 -18.18
N SER A 160 -1.85 12.64 -18.33
CA SER A 160 -2.48 13.64 -17.45
C SER A 160 -3.99 13.47 -17.37
N ASP A 161 -4.63 13.11 -18.49
CA ASP A 161 -6.08 12.93 -18.60
C ASP A 161 -6.60 11.67 -17.88
N ASP A 162 -5.70 10.76 -17.51
CA ASP A 162 -6.00 9.56 -16.71
C ASP A 162 -5.89 9.82 -15.20
N PHE A 163 -5.45 11.01 -14.77
CA PHE A 163 -5.21 11.32 -13.37
C PHE A 163 -6.39 12.04 -12.71
N TYR A 164 -7.08 11.33 -11.82
CA TYR A 164 -8.22 11.84 -11.06
C TYR A 164 -7.88 11.97 -9.58
N VAL A 165 -8.29 13.09 -8.98
CA VAL A 165 -8.10 13.39 -7.57
C VAL A 165 -9.47 13.49 -6.90
N LEU A 166 -9.67 12.72 -5.83
CA LEU A 166 -10.78 12.93 -4.91
C LEU A 166 -10.25 13.52 -3.61
N ASN A 167 -10.58 14.78 -3.33
CA ASN A 167 -10.19 15.48 -2.11
C ASN A 167 -11.42 16.10 -1.44
N VAL A 168 -11.80 15.54 -0.29
CA VAL A 168 -12.99 15.98 0.46
C VAL A 168 -12.74 17.31 1.19
N ASP A 169 -11.48 17.60 1.55
CA ASP A 169 -11.11 18.79 2.30
C ASP A 169 -10.92 20.02 1.40
N ASP A 170 -10.64 19.81 0.11
CA ASP A 170 -10.48 20.87 -0.90
C ASP A 170 -11.31 20.55 -2.16
N PRO A 171 -12.64 20.75 -2.09
CA PRO A 171 -13.56 20.38 -3.18
C PRO A 171 -13.31 21.14 -4.49
N GLU A 172 -12.75 22.35 -4.43
CA GLU A 172 -12.44 23.15 -5.61
C GLU A 172 -11.33 22.52 -6.46
N ASN A 173 -10.41 21.79 -5.83
CA ASN A 173 -9.30 21.08 -6.48
C ASN A 173 -9.50 19.55 -6.46
N SER A 174 -10.75 19.10 -6.54
CA SER A 174 -11.16 17.70 -6.59
C SER A 174 -12.03 17.43 -7.81
N ASN A 175 -11.90 16.24 -8.40
CA ASN A 175 -12.90 15.72 -9.31
C ASN A 175 -14.21 15.41 -8.55
N THR A 176 -15.32 15.47 -9.27
CA THR A 176 -16.64 15.13 -8.73
C THR A 176 -16.80 13.62 -8.62
N TYR A 177 -17.41 13.15 -7.54
CA TYR A 177 -17.70 11.74 -7.33
C TYR A 177 -19.15 11.56 -6.84
N ALA A 178 -19.87 10.64 -7.46
CA ALA A 178 -21.25 10.31 -7.11
C ALA A 178 -21.41 8.78 -6.97
N PRO A 179 -21.14 8.22 -5.78
CA PRO A 179 -21.09 6.76 -5.57
C PRO A 179 -22.44 6.06 -5.75
N ILE A 180 -23.56 6.79 -5.74
CA ILE A 180 -24.91 6.21 -5.66
C ILE A 180 -25.72 6.33 -6.96
N LEU A 181 -25.18 7.01 -7.97
CA LEU A 181 -25.89 7.20 -9.25
C LEU A 181 -25.75 5.99 -10.19
N SER A 182 -24.64 5.26 -10.11
CA SER A 182 -24.36 4.07 -10.93
C SER A 182 -24.72 2.78 -10.20
N GLY A 183 -24.92 1.70 -10.97
CA GLY A 183 -25.24 0.36 -10.44
C GLY A 183 -26.74 0.04 -10.46
N ASP A 184 -27.12 -1.08 -9.88
CA ASP A 184 -28.53 -1.46 -9.63
C ASP A 184 -28.99 -1.06 -8.22
N ALA A 185 -30.21 -1.43 -7.84
CA ALA A 185 -30.78 -1.05 -6.54
C ALA A 185 -30.06 -1.72 -5.36
N ASP A 186 -29.50 -2.91 -5.57
CA ASP A 186 -28.78 -3.66 -4.54
C ASP A 186 -27.39 -3.06 -4.33
N GLU A 187 -26.66 -2.76 -5.40
CA GLU A 187 -25.40 -2.03 -5.33
C GLU A 187 -25.56 -0.65 -4.65
N PHE A 188 -26.68 0.04 -4.91
CA PHE A 188 -27.01 1.29 -4.23
C PHE A 188 -27.13 1.09 -2.72
N SER A 189 -27.86 0.06 -2.30
CA SER A 189 -28.07 -0.28 -0.89
C SER A 189 -26.76 -0.69 -0.20
N ASP A 190 -26.00 -1.59 -0.82
CA ASP A 190 -24.74 -2.11 -0.29
C ASP A 190 -23.69 -1.01 -0.12
N ARG A 191 -23.56 -0.10 -1.10
CA ARG A 191 -22.63 1.04 -1.00
C ARG A 191 -22.95 1.92 0.21
N LEU A 192 -24.24 2.18 0.49
CA LEU A 192 -24.66 2.97 1.65
C LEU A 192 -24.49 2.22 2.97
N LEU A 193 -24.83 0.93 3.01
CA LEU A 193 -24.66 0.09 4.20
C LEU A 193 -23.19 -0.11 4.56
N ASN A 194 -22.28 -0.13 3.59
CA ASN A 194 -20.83 -0.23 3.81
C ASN A 194 -20.23 1.05 4.43
N LEU A 195 -20.94 2.18 4.41
CA LEU A 195 -20.55 3.37 5.17
C LEU A 195 -20.81 3.22 6.67
N LEU A 196 -21.70 2.30 7.05
CA LEU A 196 -22.04 2.05 8.45
C LEU A 196 -21.08 1.00 9.02
N PRO A 197 -20.55 1.21 10.25
CA PRO A 197 -19.70 0.23 10.90
C PRO A 197 -20.43 -1.09 11.08
N LEU A 198 -19.69 -2.20 10.94
CA LEU A 198 -20.22 -3.53 11.22
C LEU A 198 -20.51 -3.63 12.72
N ALA A 199 -21.74 -3.99 13.07
CA ALA A 199 -22.12 -4.25 14.45
C ALA A 199 -21.78 -5.70 14.79
N GLU A 200 -20.50 -5.97 15.07
CA GLU A 200 -20.06 -7.31 15.43
C GLU A 200 -20.80 -7.80 16.69
N ASN A 201 -21.35 -9.02 16.62
CA ASN A 201 -21.94 -9.76 17.74
C ASN A 201 -23.20 -9.14 18.40
N ASN A 202 -24.01 -8.38 17.67
CA ASN A 202 -25.32 -7.91 18.16
C ASN A 202 -26.46 -8.33 17.22
N PRO A 203 -27.23 -9.39 17.55
CA PRO A 203 -28.34 -9.87 16.72
C PRO A 203 -29.41 -8.81 16.43
N GLY A 204 -29.61 -7.86 17.35
CA GLY A 204 -30.54 -6.75 17.13
C GLY A 204 -30.04 -5.77 16.07
N ALA A 205 -28.73 -5.50 16.06
CA ALA A 205 -28.13 -4.62 15.07
C ALA A 205 -28.15 -5.21 13.66
N ASP A 206 -27.98 -6.54 13.53
CA ASP A 206 -28.10 -7.25 12.25
C ASP A 206 -29.52 -7.14 11.67
N TYR A 207 -30.54 -7.27 12.52
CA TYR A 207 -31.93 -7.07 12.10
C TYR A 207 -32.19 -5.67 11.55
N TYR A 208 -31.73 -4.62 12.26
CA TYR A 208 -31.89 -3.24 11.78
C TYR A 208 -31.08 -2.97 10.51
N ARG A 209 -29.90 -3.57 10.38
CA ARG A 209 -29.08 -3.48 9.16
C ARG A 209 -29.79 -4.12 7.97
N GLN A 210 -30.35 -5.30 8.12
CA GLN A 210 -31.11 -5.98 7.07
C GLN A 210 -32.38 -5.19 6.70
N SER A 211 -33.11 -4.68 7.69
CA SER A 211 -34.28 -3.83 7.46
C SER A 211 -33.92 -2.54 6.72
N SER A 212 -32.80 -1.90 7.11
CA SER A 212 -32.27 -0.72 6.41
C SER A 212 -31.86 -1.05 4.99
N GLY A 213 -31.25 -2.22 4.75
CA GLY A 213 -30.89 -2.69 3.42
C GLY A 213 -32.11 -2.84 2.50
N LEU A 214 -33.17 -3.48 2.99
CA LEU A 214 -34.42 -3.59 2.24
C LEU A 214 -35.00 -2.19 1.92
N ALA A 215 -35.04 -1.29 2.90
CA ALA A 215 -35.54 0.07 2.72
C ALA A 215 -34.76 0.82 1.63
N LEU A 216 -33.42 0.78 1.69
CA LEU A 216 -32.54 1.45 0.75
C LEU A 216 -32.64 0.85 -0.66
N THR A 217 -32.73 -0.49 -0.80
CA THR A 217 -32.94 -1.15 -2.10
C THR A 217 -34.27 -0.69 -2.72
N VAL A 218 -35.35 -0.67 -1.95
CA VAL A 218 -36.67 -0.30 -2.46
C VAL A 218 -36.72 1.18 -2.86
N ILE A 219 -36.17 2.07 -2.03
CA ILE A 219 -36.06 3.51 -2.33
C ILE A 219 -35.17 3.74 -3.56
N GLY A 220 -34.01 3.08 -3.63
CA GLY A 220 -33.06 3.18 -4.74
C GLY A 220 -33.67 2.70 -6.07
N GLY A 221 -34.41 1.59 -6.04
CA GLY A 221 -35.15 1.09 -7.19
C GLY A 221 -36.21 2.07 -7.68
N ALA A 222 -37.00 2.65 -6.76
CA ALA A 222 -38.00 3.65 -7.10
C ALA A 222 -37.39 4.94 -7.69
N LEU A 223 -36.28 5.44 -7.12
CA LEU A 223 -35.55 6.59 -7.64
C LEU A 223 -35.05 6.37 -9.08
N LYS A 224 -34.52 5.16 -9.35
CA LYS A 224 -34.05 4.77 -10.69
C LYS A 224 -35.21 4.62 -11.68
N ALA A 225 -36.30 3.97 -11.28
CA ALA A 225 -37.49 3.84 -12.11
C ALA A 225 -38.17 5.19 -12.40
N ALA A 226 -38.10 6.14 -11.47
CA ALA A 226 -38.54 7.52 -11.65
C ALA A 226 -37.61 8.35 -12.56
N ASN A 227 -36.46 7.79 -12.98
CA ASN A 227 -35.45 8.46 -13.79
C ASN A 227 -35.00 9.82 -13.21
N LEU A 228 -34.85 9.86 -11.89
CA LEU A 228 -34.42 11.06 -11.17
C LEU A 228 -32.91 11.05 -10.96
N ARG A 229 -32.30 12.24 -11.02
CA ARG A 229 -30.97 12.46 -10.45
C ARG A 229 -31.13 12.80 -8.98
N TYR A 230 -30.29 12.22 -8.13
CA TYR A 230 -30.35 12.38 -6.69
C TYR A 230 -28.96 12.45 -6.07
N HIS A 231 -28.86 13.15 -4.94
CA HIS A 231 -27.67 13.28 -4.11
C HIS A 231 -27.87 12.57 -2.76
N MET A 232 -26.77 12.41 -2.00
CA MET A 232 -26.82 11.84 -0.65
C MET A 232 -27.79 12.60 0.28
N SER A 233 -27.92 13.91 0.11
CA SER A 233 -28.87 14.74 0.86
C SER A 233 -30.33 14.36 0.59
N ASP A 234 -30.67 14.00 -0.66
CA ASP A 234 -32.03 13.62 -1.04
C ASP A 234 -32.41 12.28 -0.39
N ILE A 235 -31.45 11.37 -0.30
CA ILE A 235 -31.63 10.11 0.45
C ILE A 235 -31.88 10.41 1.94
N GLY A 236 -31.12 11.35 2.53
CA GLY A 236 -31.36 11.81 3.89
C GLY A 236 -32.77 12.37 4.10
N ILE A 237 -33.28 13.15 3.15
CA ILE A 237 -34.65 13.69 3.17
C ILE A 237 -35.69 12.57 3.05
N LEU A 238 -35.49 11.61 2.14
CA LEU A 238 -36.39 10.48 1.93
C LEU A 238 -36.49 9.60 3.17
N LEU A 239 -35.37 9.35 3.87
CA LEU A 239 -35.35 8.53 5.08
C LEU A 239 -36.00 9.22 6.29
N GLN A 240 -36.17 10.54 6.27
CA GLN A 240 -36.69 11.33 7.39
C GLN A 240 -38.11 11.89 7.14
N SER A 241 -38.59 11.87 5.90
CA SER A 241 -39.86 12.50 5.53
C SER A 241 -40.82 11.53 4.86
N ALA A 242 -41.89 11.19 5.59
CA ALA A 242 -43.02 10.43 5.08
C ALA A 242 -43.67 11.06 3.84
N ARG A 243 -43.72 12.40 3.80
CA ARG A 243 -44.19 13.16 2.63
C ARG A 243 -43.29 12.94 1.42
N ALA A 244 -41.97 12.95 1.61
CA ALA A 244 -41.03 12.71 0.51
C ALA A 244 -41.17 11.28 -0.05
N LEU A 245 -41.36 10.28 0.83
CA LEU A 245 -41.62 8.89 0.40
C LEU A 245 -42.95 8.76 -0.36
N SER A 246 -43.99 9.45 0.09
CA SER A 246 -45.28 9.50 -0.60
C SER A 246 -45.16 10.13 -2.00
N GLU A 247 -44.38 11.21 -2.11
CA GLU A 247 -44.10 11.84 -3.40
C GLU A 247 -43.27 10.95 -4.31
N LEU A 248 -42.27 10.23 -3.78
CA LEU A 248 -41.49 9.25 -4.54
C LEU A 248 -42.38 8.13 -5.09
N GLU A 249 -43.30 7.58 -4.29
CA GLU A 249 -44.28 6.60 -4.76
C GLU A 249 -45.16 7.18 -5.89
N ARG A 250 -45.58 8.45 -5.75
CA ARG A 250 -46.43 9.12 -6.74
C ARG A 250 -45.74 9.28 -8.09
N ILE A 251 -44.49 9.76 -8.09
CA ILE A 251 -43.71 10.08 -9.31
C ILE A 251 -43.09 8.85 -9.96
N THR A 252 -42.91 7.75 -9.23
CA THR A 252 -42.44 6.48 -9.81
C THR A 252 -43.47 5.96 -10.81
N PRO A 253 -43.10 5.54 -12.04
CA PRO A 253 -44.08 5.16 -13.06
C PRO A 253 -45.03 4.05 -12.62
N SER A 254 -46.32 4.21 -12.92
CA SER A 254 -47.35 3.20 -12.62
C SER A 254 -47.10 1.90 -13.39
N GLY A 255 -47.31 0.76 -12.74
CA GLY A 255 -47.17 -0.57 -13.35
C GLY A 255 -45.77 -1.17 -13.29
N THR A 256 -44.77 -0.45 -12.78
CA THR A 256 -43.42 -0.99 -12.60
C THR A 256 -43.32 -1.89 -11.36
N PRO A 257 -42.43 -2.91 -11.36
CA PRO A 257 -42.10 -3.67 -10.15
C PRO A 257 -41.61 -2.79 -8.99
N GLU A 258 -40.81 -1.77 -9.28
CA GLU A 258 -40.19 -0.89 -8.29
C GLU A 258 -41.24 -0.08 -7.54
N ARG A 259 -42.25 0.45 -8.24
CA ARG A 259 -43.37 1.16 -7.60
C ARG A 259 -44.16 0.23 -6.68
N ARG A 260 -44.43 -1.01 -7.13
CA ARG A 260 -45.16 -2.00 -6.32
C ARG A 260 -44.37 -2.38 -5.06
N ASN A 261 -43.06 -2.59 -5.19
CA ASN A 261 -42.19 -2.89 -4.06
C ASN A 261 -42.16 -1.73 -3.06
N LEU A 262 -42.08 -0.48 -3.54
CA LEU A 262 -42.16 0.71 -2.69
C LEU A 262 -43.50 0.81 -1.97
N GLN A 263 -44.61 0.62 -2.68
CA GLN A 263 -45.93 0.65 -2.08
C GLN A 263 -46.09 -0.42 -0.98
N VAL A 264 -45.71 -1.67 -1.27
CA VAL A 264 -45.79 -2.78 -0.30
C VAL A 264 -44.91 -2.51 0.92
N PHE A 265 -43.73 -1.91 0.73
CA PHE A 265 -42.85 -1.51 1.82
C PHE A 265 -43.50 -0.41 2.68
N LEU A 266 -44.01 0.66 2.07
CA LEU A 266 -44.64 1.77 2.78
C LEU A 266 -45.93 1.37 3.51
N ASP A 267 -46.69 0.42 2.95
CA ASP A 267 -47.92 -0.11 3.57
C ASP A 267 -47.68 -0.78 4.92
N GLN A 268 -46.45 -1.24 5.21
CA GLN A 268 -46.09 -1.80 6.52
C GLN A 268 -46.07 -0.75 7.64
N PHE A 269 -45.87 0.52 7.28
CA PHE A 269 -45.75 1.64 8.22
C PHE A 269 -47.01 2.50 8.30
N ARG A 270 -47.89 2.43 7.29
CA ARG A 270 -49.18 3.13 7.27
C ARG A 270 -50.08 2.65 8.40
N LYS A 271 -50.38 3.53 9.36
CA LYS A 271 -51.41 3.27 10.39
C LYS A 271 -52.78 3.64 9.83
N ARG A 272 -53.76 2.74 9.95
CA ARG A 272 -55.17 3.06 9.68
C ARG A 272 -55.73 3.88 10.85
N THR A 273 -55.71 5.21 10.74
CA THR A 273 -56.36 6.08 11.71
C THR A 273 -57.86 6.19 11.36
N PRO A 274 -58.81 5.95 12.29
CA PRO A 274 -60.23 5.87 11.97
C PRO A 274 -60.92 7.18 11.54
N LYS A 275 -60.24 8.35 11.59
CA LYS A 275 -60.89 9.67 11.41
C LYS A 275 -60.24 10.61 10.40
N GLU A 276 -59.00 10.37 10.00
CA GLU A 276 -58.31 11.18 9.00
C GLU A 276 -57.50 10.21 8.15
N GLY A 277 -57.61 10.31 6.82
CA GLY A 277 -57.11 9.31 5.87
C GLY A 277 -55.64 8.91 6.05
N VAL A 278 -55.25 7.86 5.33
CA VAL A 278 -53.93 7.21 5.40
C VAL A 278 -52.80 8.25 5.41
N GLN A 279 -52.11 8.37 6.55
CA GLN A 279 -50.86 9.11 6.68
C GLN A 279 -49.71 8.11 6.82
N ILE A 280 -48.62 8.39 6.10
CA ILE A 280 -47.33 7.73 6.24
C ILE A 280 -46.58 8.40 7.40
#